data_AF-A0A0N8P3A9-F1
#
_entry.id   AF-A0A0N8P3A9-F1
#
_cell.length_a   1.000
_cell.length_b   1.000
_cell.length_c   1.000
_cell.angle_alpha   90.00
_cell.angle_beta   90.00
_cell.angle_gamma   90.00
#
_symmetry.space_group_name_H-M   'P 1'
#
loop_
_entity.id
_entity.type
_entity.pdbx_description
1 polymer ?
#
loop_
_entity_poly.entity_id
_entity_poly.type
_entity_poly.pdbx_seq_one_letter_code
_entity_poly.pdbx_strand_id
1 'polypeptide(L)'
;HEYTAANASFAYSIEPENLALKQRILQIIEARDQNMPTVPSILGDELATNPFLRPDSPAIRQRLGMQSNTDAEVFTEIRRLKNSFKPTKIPDLAEDPCNCAYD
;
A
#
# COMPACT_ATOMS: atom_id res chain seq x y z
N HIS A 1 2.13 11.36 12.08
CA HIS A 1 1.35 11.79 10.91
C HIS A 1 0.55 10.59 10.47
N GLU A 2 -0.78 10.71 10.44
CA GLU A 2 -1.67 9.65 9.98
C GLU A 2 -1.17 9.09 8.64
N TYR A 3 -1.16 7.77 8.49
CA TYR A 3 -0.84 7.12 7.21
C TYR A 3 -2.01 7.43 6.26
N THR A 4 -1.95 8.61 5.65
CA THR A 4 -3.08 9.23 4.98
C THR A 4 -3.52 8.43 3.76
N ALA A 5 -4.79 8.63 3.37
CA ALA A 5 -5.39 8.13 2.13
C ALA A 5 -4.43 8.15 0.92
N ALA A 6 -3.62 9.21 0.78
CA ALA A 6 -2.64 9.35 -0.30
C ALA A 6 -1.53 8.29 -0.27
N ASN A 7 -1.05 7.90 0.90
CA ASN A 7 -0.03 6.85 1.04
C ASN A 7 -0.61 5.48 0.69
N ALA A 8 -1.85 5.22 1.11
CA ALA A 8 -2.60 4.02 0.76
C ALA A 8 -2.83 3.91 -0.76
N SER A 9 -3.33 4.98 -1.39
CA SER A 9 -3.55 5.01 -2.85
C SER A 9 -2.25 4.78 -3.63
N PHE A 10 -1.13 5.38 -3.18
CA PHE A 10 0.17 5.15 -3.80
C PHE A 10 0.61 3.70 -3.65
N ALA A 11 0.56 3.15 -2.43
CA ALA A 11 0.94 1.75 -2.20
C ALA A 11 0.10 0.80 -3.08
N TYR A 12 -1.20 1.06 -3.22
CA TYR A 12 -2.10 0.24 -4.03
C TYR A 12 -1.77 0.31 -5.52
N SER A 13 -1.32 1.47 -6.01
CA SER A 13 -0.88 1.62 -7.40
C SER A 13 0.35 0.77 -7.76
N ILE A 14 1.18 0.45 -6.75
CA ILE A 14 2.40 -0.34 -6.89
C ILE A 14 2.12 -1.83 -6.64
N GLU A 15 1.40 -2.18 -5.58
CA GLU A 15 1.06 -3.56 -5.23
C GLU A 15 -0.46 -3.77 -5.14
N PRO A 16 -1.20 -3.74 -6.25
CA PRO A 16 -2.66 -3.92 -6.22
C PRO A 16 -3.07 -5.33 -5.75
N GLU A 17 -2.18 -6.32 -5.88
CA GLU A 17 -2.43 -7.71 -5.46
C GLU A 17 -2.05 -7.98 -3.99
N ASN A 18 -1.49 -7.00 -3.26
CA ASN A 18 -1.08 -7.20 -1.87
C ASN A 18 -2.32 -7.22 -0.95
N LEU A 19 -2.72 -8.41 -0.51
CA LEU A 19 -3.89 -8.62 0.34
C LEU A 19 -3.79 -7.87 1.69
N ALA A 20 -2.60 -7.84 2.31
CA ALA A 20 -2.39 -7.11 3.56
C ALA A 20 -2.62 -5.60 3.36
N LEU A 21 -2.22 -5.08 2.19
CA LEU A 21 -2.47 -3.69 1.83
C LEU A 21 -3.97 -3.43 1.59
N LYS A 22 -4.69 -4.31 0.89
CA LYS A 22 -6.15 -4.19 0.70
C LYS A 22 -6.89 -4.17 2.05
N GLN A 23 -6.56 -5.10 2.94
CA GLN A 23 -7.14 -5.15 4.29
C GLN A 23 -6.86 -3.87 5.08
N ARG A 24 -5.62 -3.36 5.00
CA ARG A 24 -5.25 -2.10 5.66
C ARG A 24 -6.04 -0.91 5.11
N ILE A 25 -6.28 -0.86 3.80
CA ILE A 25 -7.09 0.18 3.16
C ILE A 25 -8.53 0.12 3.66
N LEU A 26 -9.13 -1.08 3.74
CA LEU A 26 -10.49 -1.27 4.27
C LEU A 26 -10.61 -0.79 5.71
N GLN A 27 -9.66 -1.15 6.59
CA GLN A 27 -9.62 -0.66 7.98
C GLN A 27 -9.54 0.87 8.05
N ILE A 28 -8.78 1.51 7.17
CA ILE A 28 -8.67 2.97 7.10
C ILE A 28 -9.99 3.60 6.65
N ILE A 29 -10.68 2.99 5.67
CA ILE A 29 -11.99 3.47 5.21
C ILE A 29 -13.02 3.37 6.34
N GLU A 30 -13.11 2.22 7.01
CA GLU A 30 -14.06 1.98 8.10
C GLU A 30 -13.81 2.91 9.29
N ALA A 31 -12.55 3.05 9.72
CA ALA A 31 -12.21 3.96 10.81
C ALA A 31 -12.50 5.43 10.45
N ARG A 32 -12.28 5.85 9.19
CA ARG A 32 -12.67 7.19 8.72
C ARG A 32 -14.17 7.40 8.77
N ASP A 33 -14.96 6.41 8.35
CA ASP A 33 -16.43 6.50 8.35
C ASP A 33 -16.98 6.61 9.79
N GLN A 34 -16.29 5.97 10.74
CA GLN A 34 -16.61 6.04 12.18
C GLN A 34 -16.00 7.28 12.89
N ASN A 35 -15.32 8.19 12.18
CA ASN A 35 -14.54 9.30 12.76
C ASN A 35 -13.54 8.85 13.85
N MET A 36 -13.04 7.62 13.75
CA MET A 36 -12.09 7.01 14.69
C MET A 36 -10.66 7.23 14.19
N PRO A 37 -9.71 7.52 15.09
CA PRO A 37 -8.30 7.63 14.72
C PRO A 37 -7.75 6.28 14.25
N THR A 38 -7.08 6.25 13.09
CA THR A 38 -6.44 5.03 12.53
C THR A 38 -5.09 4.69 13.19
N VAL A 39 -4.83 5.25 14.37
CA VAL A 39 -3.60 5.07 15.14
C VAL A 39 -3.91 4.36 16.46
N PRO A 40 -3.06 3.43 16.90
CA PRO A 40 -1.70 3.14 16.42
C PRO A 40 -1.67 2.23 15.17
N SER A 41 -0.74 2.48 14.25
CA SER A 41 -0.29 1.44 13.30
C SER A 41 0.71 0.53 14.02
N ILE A 42 0.61 -0.78 13.80
CA ILE A 42 1.64 -1.72 14.24
C ILE A 42 2.76 -1.68 13.19
N LEU A 43 4.02 -1.61 13.63
CA LEU A 43 5.19 -1.55 12.73
C LEU A 43 5.23 -2.74 11.74
N GLY A 44 4.72 -3.90 12.16
CA GLY A 44 4.56 -5.08 11.30
C GLY A 44 3.65 -4.84 10.09
N ASP A 45 2.56 -4.09 10.27
CA ASP A 45 1.65 -3.74 9.17
C ASP A 45 2.33 -2.80 8.18
N GLU A 46 3.16 -1.88 8.68
CA GLU A 46 3.93 -0.98 7.82
C GLU A 46 4.97 -1.75 6.98
N LEU A 47 5.65 -2.75 7.55
CA LEU A 47 6.55 -3.63 6.80
C LEU A 47 5.81 -4.49 5.75
N ALA A 48 4.57 -4.88 6.03
CA ALA A 48 3.76 -5.70 5.13
C ALA A 48 3.14 -4.89 3.97
N THR A 49 2.89 -3.60 4.16
CA THR A 49 2.07 -2.78 3.24
C THR A 49 2.81 -1.61 2.60
N ASN A 50 3.95 -1.19 3.14
CA ASN A 50 4.67 -0.03 2.64
C ASN A 50 5.66 -0.43 1.53
N PRO A 51 5.47 0.02 0.27
CA PRO A 51 6.39 -0.31 -0.81
C PRO A 51 7.81 0.22 -0.56
N PHE A 52 7.98 1.30 0.21
CA PHE A 52 9.31 1.83 0.58
C PHE A 52 10.11 0.87 1.46
N LEU A 53 9.44 -0.02 2.19
CA LEU A 53 10.07 -0.98 3.09
C LEU A 53 10.18 -2.38 2.48
N ARG A 54 9.77 -2.54 1.21
CA ARG A 54 9.73 -3.83 0.50
C ARG A 54 10.48 -3.79 -0.85
N PRO A 55 11.67 -3.16 -0.96
CA PRO A 55 12.40 -3.09 -2.24
C PRO A 55 12.85 -4.48 -2.74
N ASP A 56 12.89 -5.48 -1.85
CA ASP A 56 13.19 -6.88 -2.12
C ASP A 56 11.97 -7.68 -2.64
N SER A 57 10.75 -7.14 -2.56
CA SER A 57 9.53 -7.81 -3.01
C SER A 57 9.61 -8.18 -4.50
N PRO A 58 9.53 -9.48 -4.86
CA PRO A 58 9.52 -9.91 -6.25
C PRO A 58 8.34 -9.32 -7.03
N ALA A 59 7.20 -9.11 -6.36
CA ALA A 59 6.00 -8.51 -6.96
C ALA A 59 6.24 -7.04 -7.34
N ILE A 60 6.84 -6.25 -6.46
CA ILE A 60 7.20 -4.86 -6.75
C ILE A 60 8.22 -4.80 -7.89
N ARG A 61 9.27 -5.62 -7.80
CA ARG A 61 10.32 -5.67 -8.81
C ARG A 61 9.78 -6.07 -10.18
N GLN A 62 8.88 -7.06 -10.24
CA GLN A 62 8.22 -7.45 -11.48
C GLN A 62 7.34 -6.32 -12.02
N ARG A 63 6.57 -5.64 -11.16
CA ARG A 63 5.72 -4.52 -11.54
C ARG A 63 6.50 -3.35 -12.14
N LEU A 64 7.67 -3.07 -11.57
CA LEU A 64 8.55 -1.98 -11.98
C LEU A 64 9.48 -2.39 -13.15
N GLY A 65 9.54 -3.67 -13.52
CA GLY A 65 10.50 -4.16 -14.51
C GLY A 65 11.95 -4.12 -14.03
N MET A 66 12.16 -4.25 -12.72
CA MET A 66 13.43 -4.08 -12.02
C MET A 66 13.91 -5.36 -11.31
N GLN A 67 13.63 -6.53 -11.88
CA GLN A 67 13.92 -7.84 -11.27
C GLN A 67 15.40 -8.00 -10.90
N SER A 68 16.31 -7.51 -11.74
CA SER A 68 17.76 -7.66 -11.57
C SER A 68 18.45 -6.45 -10.93
N ASN A 69 17.69 -5.43 -10.50
CA ASN A 69 18.23 -4.22 -9.91
C ASN A 69 18.59 -4.39 -8.43
N THR A 70 19.42 -3.49 -7.90
CA THR A 70 19.70 -3.43 -6.47
C THR A 70 18.50 -2.86 -5.70
N ASP A 71 18.40 -3.16 -4.41
CA ASP A 71 17.33 -2.61 -3.55
C ASP A 71 17.33 -1.07 -3.55
N ALA A 72 18.52 -0.45 -3.62
CA ALA A 72 18.68 0.99 -3.66
C ALA A 72 18.10 1.61 -4.95
N GLU A 73 18.27 0.95 -6.10
CA GLU A 73 17.68 1.37 -7.37
C GLU A 73 16.15 1.24 -7.35
N VAL A 74 15.64 0.11 -6.86
CA VAL A 74 14.20 -0.13 -6.71
C VAL A 74 13.58 0.93 -5.80
N PHE A 75 14.20 1.22 -4.65
CA PHE A 75 13.76 2.27 -3.73
C PHE A 75 13.76 3.65 -4.40
N THR A 76 14.80 3.97 -5.16
CA THR A 76 14.92 5.23 -5.89
C THR A 76 13.77 5.40 -6.88
N GLU A 77 13.42 4.34 -7.59
CA GLU A 77 12.30 4.35 -8.54
C GLU A 77 10.95 4.49 -7.83
N ILE A 78 10.70 3.76 -6.75
CA ILE A 78 9.48 3.90 -5.93
C ILE A 78 9.35 5.36 -5.45
N ARG A 79 10.46 5.97 -5.03
CA ARG A 79 10.46 7.38 -4.60
C ARG A 79 10.17 8.33 -5.76
N ARG A 80 10.75 8.09 -6.93
CA ARG A 80 10.48 8.87 -8.16
C ARG A 80 9.00 8.80 -8.52
N LEU A 81 8.41 7.61 -8.50
CA LEU A 81 6.99 7.39 -8.77
C LEU A 81 6.12 8.14 -7.76
N LYS A 82 6.43 8.06 -6.46
CA LYS A 82 5.68 8.82 -5.44
C LYS A 82 5.76 10.32 -5.61
N ASN A 83 6.92 10.84 -6.00
CA ASN A 83 7.09 12.28 -6.23
C ASN A 83 6.22 12.79 -7.40
N SER A 84 5.97 11.94 -8.41
CA SER A 84 5.09 12.24 -9.54
C SER A 84 3.64 11.77 -9.35
N PHE A 85 3.35 11.07 -8.26
CA PHE A 85 2.03 10.51 -7.99
C PHE A 85 1.06 11.62 -7.58
N LYS A 86 0.01 11.80 -8.36
CA LYS A 86 -1.12 12.64 -7.98
C LYS A 86 -2.08 11.79 -7.16
N PRO A 87 -2.28 12.09 -5.87
CA PRO A 87 -3.17 11.29 -5.04
C PRO A 87 -4.58 11.30 -5.61
N THR A 88 -5.01 10.15 -6.10
CA THR A 88 -6.40 9.86 -6.45
C THR A 88 -7.17 9.46 -5.19
N LYS A 89 -8.50 9.48 -5.27
CA LYS A 89 -9.38 8.93 -4.22
C LYS A 89 -8.90 7.54 -3.81
N ILE A 90 -9.12 7.18 -2.53
CA ILE A 90 -8.86 5.82 -2.04
C ILE A 90 -9.60 4.86 -2.99
N PRO A 91 -8.93 3.80 -3.50
CA PRO A 91 -9.60 2.80 -4.32
C PRO A 91 -10.80 2.26 -3.55
N ASP A 92 -11.96 2.25 -4.20
CA ASP A 92 -13.16 1.64 -3.65
C ASP A 92 -13.00 0.12 -3.74
N LEU A 93 -12.54 -0.47 -2.63
CA LEU A 93 -12.33 -1.90 -2.51
C LEU A 93 -13.63 -2.65 -2.16
N ALA A 94 -14.77 -1.96 -2.05
CA ALA A 94 -16.06 -2.59 -1.74
C ALA A 94 -16.55 -3.52 -2.87
N GLU A 95 -16.06 -3.34 -4.10
CA GLU A 95 -16.41 -4.20 -5.24
C GLU A 95 -15.35 -5.25 -5.59
N ASP A 96 -14.24 -5.34 -4.86
CA ASP A 96 -13.24 -6.39 -5.08
C ASP A 96 -13.69 -7.68 -4.37
N PRO A 97 -14.11 -8.74 -5.09
CA PRO A 97 -14.64 -9.96 -4.49
C PRO A 97 -13.48 -10.81 -3.96
N CYS A 98 -12.68 -10.28 -3.03
CA CYS A 98 -11.75 -11.08 -2.28
C CYS A 98 -12.46 -11.65 -1.04
N ASN A 99 -13.20 -12.71 -1.34
CA ASN A 99 -13.46 -13.90 -0.53
C ASN A 99 -13.48 -13.72 0.99
N CYS A 100 -14.71 -13.79 1.48
CA CYS A 100 -15.16 -14.14 2.82
C CYS A 100 -14.18 -15.02 3.64
N ALA A 101 -14.22 -14.77 4.96
CA ALA A 101 -13.77 -15.59 6.08
C ALA A 101 -12.32 -15.39 6.55
N TYR A 102 -12.18 -14.58 7.60
CA TYR A 102 -11.29 -14.92 8.72
C TYR A 102 -12.09 -14.70 10.01
N ASP A 103 -12.57 -15.82 10.57
CA ASP A 103 -12.98 -15.94 11.98
C ASP A 103 -11.76 -15.85 12.91
#